data_AF-W9VUD8-F1
#
_entry.id   AF-W9VUD8-F1
#
_cell.length_a   1.000
_cell.length_b   1.000
_cell.length_c   1.000
_cell.angle_alpha   90.00
_cell.angle_beta   90.00
_cell.angle_gamma   90.00
#
_symmetry.space_group_name_H-M   'P 1'
#
loop_
_entity.id
_entity.type
_entity.pdbx_description
1 polymer ?
#
loop_
_entity_poly.entity_id
_entity_poly.type
_entity_poly.pdbx_seq_one_letter_code
_entity_poly.pdbx_strand_id
1 'polypeptide(L)'
;MRKKIEIDIILRDGENATYSTHEVIRGRVVLNSAEDAVLDDLRITLKGKASIRLKRPLDLAMVAGYLVGEHTFLRMSAPVSSPVLLQGRSARGVISYSIPFNFTVPQNLLQYACMHNTKDDQSVKTAHLLLPPSLGKFKRAGILVHDLGPETTTVTYAVYASVRRFTPDLTPVLIEKAVRVRICPRREEVPPILVRRDDPYYKLREEKAVYKGCLKLGKVAGRLVAQTSQPSSLKLPCPHTDTGSLPIVMSTVNLRFYPAADGERPPKLKLITYKLHSSTFSGAAPYESLPTQSECHVDISLLSFG
;
A
#
# COMPACT_ATOMS: atom_id res chain seq x y z
N MET A 1 -19.16 19.14 -37.37
CA MET A 1 -18.26 19.65 -36.32
C MET A 1 -18.37 18.76 -35.08
N ARG A 2 -17.26 18.29 -34.50
CA ARG A 2 -17.25 17.35 -33.37
C ARG A 2 -17.72 18.06 -32.09
N LYS A 3 -18.85 17.62 -31.53
CA LYS A 3 -19.40 18.13 -30.26
C LYS A 3 -18.51 17.64 -29.10
N LYS A 4 -17.63 18.49 -28.57
CA LYS A 4 -16.67 18.13 -27.52
C LYS A 4 -17.33 18.31 -26.14
N ILE A 5 -17.49 17.22 -25.39
CA ILE A 5 -17.76 17.26 -23.95
C ILE A 5 -16.42 17.23 -23.25
N GLU A 6 -16.22 18.11 -22.28
CA GLU A 6 -15.02 18.15 -21.45
C GLU A 6 -15.40 17.89 -20.00
N ILE A 7 -14.68 16.98 -19.36
CA ILE A 7 -14.89 16.59 -17.96
C ILE A 7 -13.68 17.08 -17.16
N ASP A 8 -13.94 17.72 -16.03
CA ASP A 8 -12.93 18.07 -15.05
C ASP A 8 -13.32 17.59 -13.65
N ILE A 9 -12.33 17.25 -12.83
CA ILE A 9 -12.53 16.77 -11.45
C ILE A 9 -11.72 17.66 -10.54
N ILE A 10 -12.41 18.37 -9.64
CA ILE A 10 -11.79 19.28 -8.69
C ILE A 10 -11.95 18.67 -7.30
N LEU A 11 -10.83 18.24 -6.71
CA LEU A 11 -10.76 17.78 -5.33
C LEU A 11 -10.59 18.97 -4.38
N ARG A 12 -11.26 18.93 -3.22
CA ARG A 12 -11.16 19.99 -2.21
C ARG A 12 -9.75 20.15 -1.67
N ASP A 13 -9.10 19.04 -1.34
CA ASP A 13 -7.79 19.01 -0.68
C ASP A 13 -6.62 18.90 -1.67
N GLY A 14 -6.91 19.02 -2.98
CA GLY A 14 -5.94 18.93 -4.07
C GLY A 14 -5.66 17.51 -4.56
N GLU A 15 -4.89 17.41 -5.64
CA GLU A 15 -4.46 16.13 -6.21
C GLU A 15 -3.41 15.45 -5.34
N ASN A 16 -3.47 14.12 -5.24
CA ASN A 16 -2.57 13.31 -4.41
C ASN A 16 -2.64 13.63 -2.90
N ALA A 17 -3.69 14.32 -2.43
CA ALA A 17 -4.02 14.42 -1.02
C ALA A 17 -4.11 13.01 -0.40
N THR A 18 -3.61 12.88 0.83
CA THR A 18 -3.55 11.60 1.54
C THR A 18 -4.65 11.55 2.58
N TYR A 19 -5.52 10.55 2.50
CA TYR A 19 -6.65 10.35 3.40
C TYR A 19 -6.44 9.11 4.27
N SER A 20 -6.94 9.14 5.50
CA SER A 20 -7.01 8.02 6.43
C SER A 20 -8.40 7.40 6.45
N THR A 21 -8.58 6.34 7.24
CA THR A 21 -9.88 5.70 7.39
C THR A 21 -10.92 6.67 7.97
N HIS A 22 -12.16 6.58 7.48
CA HIS A 22 -13.31 7.42 7.85
C HIS A 22 -13.19 8.90 7.44
N GLU A 23 -12.07 9.31 6.84
CA GLU A 23 -11.99 10.62 6.23
C GLU A 23 -12.80 10.68 4.94
N VAL A 24 -13.26 11.89 4.61
CA VAL A 24 -14.18 12.13 3.51
C VAL A 24 -13.45 12.83 2.38
N ILE A 25 -13.31 12.13 1.26
CA ILE A 25 -12.82 12.69 0.00
C ILE A 25 -13.95 13.51 -0.61
N ARG A 26 -13.79 14.83 -0.66
CA ARG A 26 -14.80 15.76 -1.20
C ARG A 26 -14.32 16.41 -2.48
N GLY A 27 -15.23 16.62 -3.40
CA GLY A 27 -14.93 17.32 -4.65
C GLY A 27 -16.16 17.57 -5.48
N ARG A 28 -15.91 18.02 -6.71
CA ARG A 28 -16.94 18.28 -7.72
C ARG A 28 -16.45 17.90 -9.10
N VAL A 29 -17.35 17.38 -9.91
CA VAL A 29 -17.14 17.16 -11.33
C VAL A 29 -17.71 18.36 -12.07
N VAL A 30 -16.89 18.99 -12.91
CA VAL A 30 -17.29 20.06 -13.80
C VAL A 30 -17.41 19.48 -15.21
N LEU A 31 -18.59 19.57 -15.79
CA LEU A 31 -18.84 19.10 -17.15
C LEU A 31 -19.19 20.29 -18.03
N ASN A 32 -18.44 20.45 -19.12
CA ASN A 32 -18.67 21.50 -20.11
C ASN A 32 -19.21 20.88 -21.39
N SER A 33 -20.38 21.34 -21.83
CA SER A 33 -21.05 20.88 -23.05
C SER A 33 -21.50 22.04 -23.92
N ALA A 34 -21.38 21.89 -25.24
CA ALA A 34 -21.82 22.89 -26.23
C ALA A 34 -23.36 22.92 -26.45
N GLU A 35 -24.06 21.88 -26.00
CA GLU A 35 -25.52 21.76 -26.07
C GLU A 35 -26.05 21.15 -24.77
N ASP A 36 -27.38 21.17 -24.60
CA ASP A 36 -28.07 20.49 -23.51
C ASP A 36 -27.94 18.97 -23.66
N ALA A 37 -26.76 18.46 -23.29
CA ALA A 37 -26.43 17.05 -23.38
C ALA A 37 -27.16 16.36 -22.23
N VAL A 38 -28.05 15.44 -22.59
CA VAL A 38 -28.71 14.55 -21.65
C VAL A 38 -27.63 13.78 -20.87
N LEU A 39 -27.56 14.01 -19.56
CA LEU A 39 -26.53 13.49 -18.65
C LEU A 39 -26.88 12.10 -18.08
N ASP A 40 -27.67 11.31 -18.81
CA ASP A 40 -28.33 10.10 -18.30
C ASP A 40 -27.38 8.99 -17.83
N ASP A 41 -26.10 9.01 -18.26
CA ASP A 41 -25.10 8.01 -17.85
C ASP A 41 -23.80 8.64 -17.32
N LEU A 42 -23.90 9.76 -16.60
CA LEU A 42 -22.80 10.26 -15.78
C LEU A 42 -22.58 9.34 -14.58
N ARG A 43 -21.34 8.90 -14.36
CA ARG A 43 -20.94 8.11 -13.18
C ARG A 43 -19.72 8.70 -12.52
N ILE A 44 -19.80 8.87 -11.21
CA ILE A 44 -18.69 9.30 -10.38
C ILE A 44 -18.33 8.15 -9.44
N THR A 45 -17.11 7.63 -9.55
CA THR A 45 -16.69 6.44 -8.80
C THR A 45 -15.30 6.59 -8.20
N LEU A 46 -15.13 6.21 -6.94
CA LEU A 46 -13.82 5.98 -6.33
C LEU A 46 -13.42 4.53 -6.60
N LYS A 47 -12.28 4.31 -7.25
CA LYS A 47 -11.73 2.96 -7.49
C LYS A 47 -10.37 2.81 -6.80
N GLY A 48 -10.18 1.66 -6.15
CA GLY A 48 -8.88 1.19 -5.66
C GLY A 48 -8.39 0.01 -6.49
N LYS A 49 -7.18 0.13 -7.03
CA LYS A 49 -6.59 -0.85 -7.96
C LYS A 49 -5.22 -1.29 -7.48
N ALA A 50 -4.99 -2.59 -7.46
CA ALA A 50 -3.68 -3.20 -7.29
C ALA A 50 -3.16 -3.64 -8.66
N SER A 51 -1.89 -3.36 -8.96
CA SER A 51 -1.27 -3.75 -10.21
C SER A 51 0.10 -4.39 -9.95
N ILE A 52 0.41 -5.45 -10.69
CA ILE A 52 1.71 -6.12 -10.68
C ILE A 52 2.24 -6.24 -12.11
N ARG A 53 3.53 -5.92 -12.31
CA ARG A 53 4.24 -6.02 -13.59
C ARG A 53 5.27 -7.13 -13.50
N LEU A 54 5.01 -8.25 -14.16
CA LEU A 54 5.90 -9.40 -14.21
C LEU A 54 6.71 -9.38 -15.52
N LYS A 55 8.00 -9.71 -15.45
CA LYS A 55 8.80 -9.97 -16.65
C LYS A 55 8.33 -11.28 -17.25
N ARG A 56 8.11 -11.32 -18.57
CA ARG A 56 7.76 -12.58 -19.25
C ARG A 56 8.91 -13.59 -19.13
N PRO A 57 8.63 -14.87 -18.84
CA PRO A 57 9.61 -15.95 -18.98
C PRO A 57 10.16 -16.02 -20.41
N LEU A 58 11.43 -16.40 -20.56
CA LEU A 58 12.18 -16.33 -21.82
C LEU A 58 11.62 -17.20 -22.96
N ASP A 59 10.78 -18.21 -22.71
CA ASP A 59 10.33 -19.18 -23.71
C ASP A 59 9.27 -18.67 -24.71
N LEU A 60 8.84 -17.41 -24.62
CA LEU A 60 7.92 -16.75 -25.56
C LEU A 60 8.58 -15.53 -26.25
N ALA A 61 9.84 -15.67 -26.63
CA ALA A 61 10.74 -14.62 -27.14
C ALA A 61 10.48 -14.18 -28.59
N MET A 62 9.25 -13.82 -28.96
CA MET A 62 9.02 -13.02 -30.18
C MET A 62 8.38 -11.65 -29.93
N VAL A 63 7.99 -11.32 -28.69
CA VAL A 63 7.57 -9.95 -28.33
C VAL A 63 8.09 -9.60 -26.95
N ALA A 64 9.09 -8.72 -26.87
CA ALA A 64 9.55 -8.14 -25.60
C ALA A 64 8.36 -7.44 -24.89
N GLY A 65 8.08 -7.79 -23.64
CA GLY A 65 7.16 -7.02 -22.81
C GLY A 65 6.84 -7.63 -21.46
N TYR A 66 6.20 -6.85 -20.60
CA TYR A 66 5.75 -7.26 -19.27
C TYR A 66 4.34 -7.88 -19.33
N LEU A 67 4.04 -8.81 -18.43
CA LEU A 67 2.67 -9.17 -18.08
C LEU A 67 2.19 -8.20 -16.99
N VAL A 68 1.04 -7.58 -17.19
CA VAL A 68 0.44 -6.67 -16.21
C VAL A 68 -0.82 -7.32 -15.65
N GLY A 69 -0.78 -7.72 -14.38
CA GLY A 69 -1.98 -8.10 -13.64
C GLY A 69 -2.58 -6.86 -12.98
N GLU A 70 -3.88 -6.62 -13.15
CA GLU A 70 -4.60 -5.54 -12.47
C GLU A 70 -5.85 -6.10 -11.80
N HIS A 71 -6.09 -5.69 -10.55
CA HIS A 71 -7.26 -6.08 -9.78
C HIS A 71 -7.89 -4.84 -9.13
N THR A 72 -9.18 -4.61 -9.38
CA THR A 72 -9.95 -3.56 -8.72
C THR A 72 -10.61 -4.13 -7.47
N PHE A 73 -10.07 -3.81 -6.30
CA PHE A 73 -10.54 -4.33 -5.01
C PHE A 73 -11.54 -3.40 -4.31
N LEU A 74 -11.58 -2.11 -4.68
CA LEU A 74 -12.53 -1.14 -4.14
C LEU A 74 -13.25 -0.44 -5.29
N ARG A 75 -14.58 -0.37 -5.22
CA ARG A 75 -15.41 0.43 -6.11
C ARG A 75 -16.57 1.03 -5.33
N MET A 76 -16.58 2.36 -5.20
CA MET A 76 -17.67 3.10 -4.58
C MET A 76 -18.25 4.05 -5.61
N SER A 77 -19.56 4.11 -5.74
CA SER A 77 -20.26 5.03 -6.65
C SER A 77 -20.92 6.12 -5.83
N ALA A 78 -20.69 7.38 -6.19
CA ALA A 78 -21.44 8.48 -5.60
C ALA A 78 -22.80 8.57 -6.29
N PRO A 79 -23.88 8.83 -5.54
CA PRO A 79 -25.16 9.16 -6.14
C PRO A 79 -24.99 10.46 -6.94
N VAL A 80 -25.43 10.45 -8.19
CA VAL A 80 -25.46 11.65 -9.03
C VAL A 80 -26.76 12.39 -8.69
N SER A 81 -26.66 13.38 -7.81
CA SER A 81 -27.75 14.30 -7.52
C SER A 81 -28.08 15.15 -8.76
N SER A 82 -29.28 15.72 -8.81
CA SER A 82 -29.69 16.65 -9.88
C SER A 82 -28.56 17.66 -10.15
N PRO A 83 -28.06 17.77 -11.38
CA PRO A 83 -26.89 18.58 -11.67
C PRO A 83 -27.20 20.05 -11.36
N VAL A 84 -26.29 20.71 -10.63
CA VAL A 84 -26.43 22.14 -10.36
C VAL A 84 -25.85 22.89 -11.55
N LEU A 85 -26.68 23.68 -12.23
CA LEU A 85 -26.23 24.60 -13.27
C LEU A 85 -25.35 25.67 -12.63
N LEU A 86 -24.10 25.74 -13.07
CA LEU A 86 -23.23 26.87 -12.74
C LEU A 86 -23.69 28.04 -13.59
N GLN A 87 -24.45 28.96 -12.98
CA GLN A 87 -24.88 30.26 -13.51
C GLN A 87 -24.74 30.45 -15.04
N GLY A 88 -25.82 30.17 -15.76
CA GLY A 88 -26.10 30.73 -17.08
C GLY A 88 -25.20 30.25 -18.22
N ARG A 89 -25.74 30.26 -19.44
CA ARG A 89 -24.94 30.04 -20.66
C ARG A 89 -23.75 30.99 -20.62
N SER A 90 -22.53 30.45 -20.61
CA SER A 90 -21.33 31.26 -20.76
C SER A 90 -21.44 32.08 -22.06
N ALA A 91 -20.74 33.22 -22.16
CA ALA A 91 -20.76 34.11 -23.32
C ALA A 91 -20.39 33.43 -24.67
N ARG A 92 -19.98 32.15 -24.65
CA ARG A 92 -19.63 31.32 -25.82
C ARG A 92 -20.65 30.19 -26.12
N GLY A 93 -21.82 30.18 -25.48
CA GLY A 93 -22.84 29.15 -25.72
C GLY A 93 -22.54 27.78 -25.12
N VAL A 94 -21.56 27.68 -24.20
CA VAL A 94 -21.24 26.44 -23.46
C VAL A 94 -22.03 26.42 -22.15
N ILE A 95 -22.68 25.29 -21.87
CA ILE A 95 -23.38 24.98 -20.62
C ILE A 95 -22.42 24.20 -19.71
N SER A 96 -22.28 24.66 -18.47
CA SER A 96 -21.40 24.07 -17.47
C SER A 96 -22.19 23.53 -16.28
N TYR A 97 -22.04 22.23 -16.03
CA TYR A 97 -22.67 21.51 -14.93
C TYR A 97 -21.67 21.24 -13.81
N SER A 98 -22.12 21.38 -12.56
CA SER A 98 -21.33 21.02 -11.38
C SER A 98 -22.05 19.97 -10.56
N ILE A 99 -21.46 18.78 -10.48
CA ILE A 99 -21.97 17.70 -9.66
C ILE A 99 -21.03 17.49 -8.47
N PRO A 100 -21.46 17.79 -7.23
CA PRO A 100 -20.67 17.51 -6.04
C PRO A 100 -20.63 16.00 -5.77
N PHE A 101 -19.53 15.52 -5.18
CA PHE A 101 -19.42 14.16 -4.69
C PHE A 101 -18.71 14.13 -3.34
N ASN A 102 -18.97 13.06 -2.59
CA ASN A 102 -18.22 12.71 -1.40
C ASN A 102 -18.04 11.19 -1.34
N PHE A 103 -16.86 10.75 -0.90
CA PHE A 103 -16.57 9.34 -0.61
C PHE A 103 -15.95 9.26 0.77
N THR A 104 -16.49 8.40 1.63
CA THR A 104 -15.89 8.13 2.95
C THR A 104 -14.97 6.93 2.82
N VAL A 105 -13.71 7.07 3.23
CA VAL A 105 -12.73 5.97 3.16
C VAL A 105 -13.17 4.85 4.12
N PRO A 106 -13.44 3.63 3.62
CA PRO A 106 -13.89 2.54 4.47
C PRO A 106 -12.72 1.91 5.25
N GLN A 107 -13.00 1.32 6.41
CA GLN A 107 -12.01 0.54 7.18
C GLN A 107 -11.75 -0.81 6.50
N ASN A 108 -12.82 -1.48 6.07
CA ASN A 108 -12.79 -2.78 5.45
C ASN A 108 -13.44 -2.73 4.07
N LEU A 109 -12.92 -3.56 3.16
CA LEU A 109 -13.58 -3.92 1.92
C LEU A 109 -14.83 -4.76 2.21
N LEU A 110 -15.71 -4.80 1.23
CA LEU A 110 -16.91 -5.62 1.30
C LEU A 110 -16.53 -7.10 1.26
N GLN A 111 -17.30 -7.97 1.92
CA GLN A 111 -16.96 -9.38 2.10
C GLN A 111 -16.69 -10.12 0.77
N TYR A 112 -17.36 -9.70 -0.30
CA TYR A 112 -17.18 -10.26 -1.65
C TYR A 112 -15.88 -9.82 -2.34
N ALA A 113 -15.10 -8.91 -1.77
CA ALA A 113 -13.78 -8.55 -2.29
C ALA A 113 -12.76 -9.69 -2.16
N CYS A 114 -12.99 -10.64 -1.24
CA CYS A 114 -12.15 -11.82 -1.04
C CYS A 114 -13.03 -13.08 -0.99
N MET A 115 -13.12 -13.78 -2.12
CA MET A 115 -13.93 -15.00 -2.25
C MET A 115 -13.10 -16.27 -2.50
N HIS A 116 -11.77 -16.19 -2.47
CA HIS A 116 -10.92 -17.36 -2.63
C HIS A 116 -10.83 -18.17 -1.33
N ASN A 117 -10.43 -19.44 -1.46
CA ASN A 117 -10.25 -20.33 -0.33
C ASN A 117 -9.01 -19.92 0.48
N THR A 118 -9.17 -19.66 1.78
CA THR A 118 -8.09 -19.26 2.70
C THR A 118 -7.73 -20.37 3.69
N LYS A 119 -7.84 -21.65 3.28
CA LYS A 119 -7.54 -22.83 4.12
C LYS A 119 -8.19 -22.75 5.52
N ASP A 120 -9.42 -22.24 5.58
CA ASP A 120 -10.20 -22.03 6.82
C ASP A 120 -9.56 -21.09 7.88
N ASP A 121 -8.52 -20.33 7.52
CA ASP A 121 -7.95 -19.32 8.41
C ASP A 121 -8.71 -17.99 8.29
N GLN A 122 -9.53 -17.71 9.30
CA GLN A 122 -10.30 -16.46 9.39
C GLN A 122 -9.41 -15.22 9.53
N SER A 123 -8.19 -15.35 10.06
CA SER A 123 -7.26 -14.23 10.20
C SER A 123 -6.74 -13.75 8.83
N VAL A 124 -6.47 -14.69 7.92
CA VAL A 124 -6.07 -14.40 6.53
C VAL A 124 -7.19 -13.68 5.78
N LYS A 125 -8.42 -14.20 5.87
CA LYS A 125 -9.59 -13.57 5.25
C LYS A 125 -9.83 -12.16 5.80
N THR A 126 -9.71 -11.98 7.12
CA THR A 126 -9.82 -10.67 7.76
C THR A 126 -8.75 -9.72 7.23
N ALA A 127 -7.51 -10.18 7.10
CA ALA A 127 -6.41 -9.37 6.57
C ALA A 127 -6.62 -8.94 5.12
N HIS A 128 -7.16 -9.81 4.26
CA HIS A 128 -7.49 -9.48 2.86
C HIS A 128 -8.63 -8.47 2.73
N LEU A 129 -9.55 -8.42 3.69
CA LEU A 129 -10.62 -7.43 3.72
C LEU A 129 -10.16 -6.07 4.25
N LEU A 130 -8.96 -5.94 4.81
CA LEU A 130 -8.45 -4.64 5.22
C LEU A 130 -8.05 -3.81 4.00
N LEU A 131 -8.47 -2.55 3.97
CA LEU A 131 -8.12 -1.64 2.87
C LEU A 131 -6.59 -1.51 2.76
N PRO A 132 -5.95 -1.78 1.61
CA PRO A 132 -4.50 -1.69 1.48
C PRO A 132 -4.03 -0.23 1.40
N PRO A 133 -2.86 0.13 1.97
CA PRO A 133 -2.28 1.46 1.80
C PRO A 133 -1.91 1.70 0.33
N SER A 134 -1.90 2.98 -0.08
CA SER A 134 -1.33 3.36 -1.38
C SER A 134 0.15 2.96 -1.47
N LEU A 135 0.52 2.31 -2.56
CA LEU A 135 1.85 1.79 -2.85
C LEU A 135 2.28 2.20 -4.26
N GLY A 136 3.52 2.59 -4.42
CA GLY A 136 4.14 3.12 -5.62
C GLY A 136 4.65 4.55 -5.43
N LYS A 137 5.47 4.98 -6.40
CA LYS A 137 6.08 6.32 -6.43
C LYS A 137 5.01 7.41 -6.51
N PHE A 138 5.07 8.38 -5.60
CA PHE A 138 4.21 9.58 -5.60
C PHE A 138 5.05 10.84 -5.34
N LYS A 139 4.50 11.99 -5.71
CA LYS A 139 5.10 13.30 -5.40
C LYS A 139 4.41 13.90 -4.19
N ARG A 140 5.18 14.35 -3.20
CA ARG A 140 4.72 15.18 -2.07
C ARG A 140 5.48 16.50 -2.14
N ALA A 141 4.76 17.62 -2.24
CA ALA A 141 5.36 18.95 -2.40
C ALA A 141 6.44 19.01 -3.52
N GLY A 142 6.19 18.33 -4.65
CA GLY A 142 7.13 18.25 -5.77
C GLY A 142 8.26 17.22 -5.63
N ILE A 143 8.50 16.68 -4.43
CA ILE A 143 9.54 15.69 -4.15
C ILE A 143 8.99 14.28 -4.37
N LEU A 144 9.73 13.47 -5.13
CA LEU A 144 9.42 12.06 -5.30
C LEU A 144 9.70 11.31 -3.98
N VAL A 145 8.66 10.74 -3.38
CA VAL A 145 8.78 9.92 -2.18
C VAL A 145 8.80 8.45 -2.59
N HIS A 146 9.84 7.74 -2.16
CA HIS A 146 9.94 6.29 -2.30
C HIS A 146 9.34 5.63 -1.06
N ASP A 147 8.43 4.69 -1.24
CA ASP A 147 7.71 4.00 -0.17
C ASP A 147 8.31 2.65 0.21
N LEU A 148 9.55 2.41 -0.25
CA LEU A 148 10.31 1.16 -0.10
C LEU A 148 9.65 -0.05 -0.79
N GLY A 149 8.57 0.16 -1.56
CA GLY A 149 7.92 -0.88 -2.35
C GLY A 149 8.71 -1.24 -3.62
N PRO A 150 8.46 -2.43 -4.18
CA PRO A 150 9.05 -2.84 -5.46
C PRO A 150 8.45 -2.02 -6.61
N GLU A 151 9.27 -1.67 -7.61
CA GLU A 151 8.80 -0.87 -8.76
C GLU A 151 7.74 -1.58 -9.63
N THR A 152 7.67 -2.89 -9.50
CA THR A 152 6.76 -3.76 -10.24
C THR A 152 5.37 -3.81 -9.65
N THR A 153 5.14 -3.33 -8.42
CA THR A 153 3.85 -3.45 -7.72
C THR A 153 3.33 -2.07 -7.30
N THR A 154 2.05 -1.80 -7.54
CA THR A 154 1.41 -0.54 -7.14
C THR A 154 0.01 -0.78 -6.58
N VAL A 155 -0.40 0.09 -5.66
CA VAL A 155 -1.76 0.20 -5.12
C VAL A 155 -2.19 1.65 -5.27
N THR A 156 -3.16 1.89 -6.15
CA THR A 156 -3.58 3.24 -6.54
C THR A 156 -5.05 3.46 -6.26
N TYR A 157 -5.37 4.69 -5.85
CA TYR A 157 -6.74 5.14 -5.67
C TYR A 157 -6.98 6.36 -6.56
N ALA A 158 -8.13 6.39 -7.22
CA ALA A 158 -8.53 7.54 -8.02
C ALA A 158 -10.04 7.72 -8.05
N VAL A 159 -10.46 8.97 -8.10
CA VAL A 159 -11.83 9.35 -8.41
C VAL A 159 -11.95 9.45 -9.92
N TYR A 160 -12.89 8.68 -10.47
CA TYR A 160 -13.23 8.63 -11.88
C TYR A 160 -14.55 9.34 -12.10
N ALA A 161 -14.60 10.20 -13.12
CA ALA A 161 -15.83 10.74 -13.67
C ALA A 161 -15.94 10.25 -15.11
N SER A 162 -17.01 9.52 -15.41
CA SER A 162 -17.25 8.97 -16.74
C SER A 162 -18.63 9.32 -17.27
N VAL A 163 -18.72 9.61 -18.56
CA VAL A 163 -19.98 9.86 -19.27
C VAL A 163 -19.98 9.00 -20.52
N ARG A 164 -21.04 8.22 -20.68
CA ARG A 164 -21.30 7.50 -21.93
C ARG A 164 -22.14 8.37 -22.85
N ARG A 165 -21.71 8.47 -24.10
CA ARG A 165 -22.42 9.19 -25.16
C ARG A 165 -22.62 8.28 -26.36
N PHE A 166 -23.73 8.42 -27.06
CA PHE A 166 -23.90 7.84 -28.38
C PHE A 166 -23.54 8.88 -29.44
N THR A 167 -22.75 8.48 -30.43
CA THR A 167 -22.49 9.27 -31.62
C THR A 167 -23.72 9.27 -32.54
N PRO A 168 -23.75 10.12 -33.60
CA PRO A 168 -24.84 10.08 -34.58
C PRO A 168 -25.02 8.71 -35.26
N ASP A 169 -23.96 7.92 -35.36
CA ASP A 169 -23.92 6.53 -35.83
C ASP A 169 -24.26 5.49 -34.75
N LEU A 170 -24.79 5.92 -33.60
CA LEU A 170 -25.19 5.08 -32.46
C LEU A 170 -24.04 4.29 -31.81
N THR A 171 -22.78 4.67 -32.06
CA THR A 171 -21.64 4.05 -31.39
C THR A 171 -21.43 4.65 -30.00
N PRO A 172 -21.28 3.84 -28.94
CA PRO A 172 -21.07 4.35 -27.60
C PRO A 172 -19.61 4.82 -27.42
N VAL A 173 -19.43 6.08 -27.06
CA VAL A 173 -18.15 6.70 -26.69
C VAL A 173 -18.16 6.95 -25.19
N LEU A 174 -17.14 6.43 -24.50
CA LEU A 174 -16.88 6.69 -23.08
C LEU A 174 -15.87 7.82 -22.96
N ILE A 175 -16.26 8.91 -22.32
CA ILE A 175 -15.35 9.97 -21.90
C ILE A 175 -15.10 9.76 -20.41
N GLU A 176 -13.87 9.48 -20.02
CA GLU A 176 -13.49 9.24 -18.62
C GLU A 176 -12.32 10.16 -18.24
N LYS A 177 -12.40 10.75 -17.05
CA LYS A 177 -11.29 11.44 -16.39
C LYS A 177 -11.04 10.81 -15.03
N ALA A 178 -9.79 10.79 -14.60
CA ALA A 178 -9.40 10.27 -13.29
C ALA A 178 -8.44 11.24 -12.59
N VAL A 179 -8.67 11.47 -11.30
CA VAL A 179 -7.75 12.22 -10.43
C VAL A 179 -7.34 11.34 -9.25
N ARG A 180 -6.03 11.25 -9.01
CA ARG A 180 -5.46 10.37 -7.99
C ARG A 180 -5.59 10.97 -6.60
N VAL A 181 -5.84 10.07 -5.64
CA VAL A 181 -5.78 10.32 -4.21
C VAL A 181 -4.90 9.26 -3.55
N ARG A 182 -4.38 9.54 -2.37
CA ARG A 182 -3.65 8.57 -1.57
C ARG A 182 -4.49 8.16 -0.38
N ILE A 183 -4.40 6.89 0.00
CA ILE A 183 -5.05 6.36 1.19
C ILE A 183 -3.99 5.70 2.07
N CYS A 184 -3.91 6.14 3.32
CA CYS A 184 -3.10 5.56 4.39
C CYS A 184 -4.05 5.09 5.48
N PRO A 185 -4.62 3.87 5.35
CA PRO A 185 -5.68 3.41 6.22
C PRO A 185 -5.15 3.15 7.63
N ARG A 186 -5.98 3.45 8.63
CA ARG A 186 -5.70 3.13 10.04
C ARG A 186 -5.66 1.61 10.20
N ARG A 187 -4.54 1.10 10.73
CA ARG A 187 -4.36 -0.31 11.08
C ARG A 187 -4.33 -0.44 12.60
N GLU A 188 -5.02 -1.44 13.11
CA GLU A 188 -4.90 -1.82 14.52
C GLU A 188 -3.58 -2.56 14.73
N GLU A 189 -3.00 -2.37 15.91
CA GLU A 189 -1.78 -3.08 16.30
C GLU A 189 -2.11 -4.56 16.47
N VAL A 190 -1.47 -5.38 15.64
CA VAL A 190 -1.57 -6.85 15.71
C VAL A 190 -0.78 -7.34 16.93
N PRO A 191 -1.21 -8.42 17.61
CA PRO A 191 -0.45 -8.99 18.71
C PRO A 191 1.02 -9.29 18.35
N PRO A 192 1.93 -9.28 19.35
CA PRO A 192 3.31 -9.72 19.17
C PRO A 192 3.39 -11.11 18.53
N ILE A 193 4.46 -11.35 17.76
CA ILE A 193 4.64 -12.62 17.08
C ILE A 193 5.20 -13.64 18.06
N LEU A 194 4.79 -14.90 17.91
CA LEU A 194 5.38 -15.99 18.68
C LEU A 194 6.77 -16.33 18.13
N VAL A 195 7.82 -15.80 18.76
CA VAL A 195 9.21 -16.14 18.42
C VAL A 195 9.60 -17.44 19.12
N ARG A 196 9.68 -18.54 18.37
CA ARG A 196 10.13 -19.83 18.90
C ARG A 196 11.64 -19.81 19.15
N ARG A 197 12.15 -20.68 20.03
CA ARG A 197 13.59 -20.74 20.34
C ARG A 197 14.44 -21.13 19.14
N ASP A 198 13.86 -21.92 18.25
CA ASP A 198 14.44 -22.46 17.02
C ASP A 198 14.04 -21.67 15.77
N ASP A 199 13.44 -20.48 15.93
CA ASP A 199 13.07 -19.62 14.80
C ASP A 199 14.34 -19.15 14.05
N PRO A 200 14.45 -19.42 12.73
CA PRO A 200 15.64 -19.09 11.96
C PRO A 200 15.77 -17.59 11.62
N TYR A 201 14.68 -16.82 11.72
CA TYR A 201 14.62 -15.40 11.32
C TYR A 201 14.61 -14.45 12.52
N TYR A 202 13.91 -14.81 13.59
CA TYR A 202 13.72 -13.96 14.76
C TYR A 202 14.37 -14.57 16.00
N LYS A 203 15.20 -13.80 16.70
CA LYS A 203 15.82 -14.24 17.95
C LYS A 203 15.69 -13.18 19.03
N LEU A 204 15.01 -13.54 20.12
CA LEU A 204 14.93 -12.71 21.32
C LEU A 204 16.09 -12.97 22.29
N ARG A 205 16.81 -14.08 22.11
CA ARG A 205 17.98 -14.45 22.90
C ARG A 205 19.00 -15.16 22.02
N GLU A 206 20.25 -14.71 22.09
CA GLU A 206 21.38 -15.38 21.45
C GLU A 206 22.55 -15.46 22.42
N GLU A 207 23.35 -16.51 22.28
CA GLU A 207 24.50 -16.74 23.12
C GLU A 207 25.73 -17.06 22.27
N LYS A 208 26.87 -16.48 22.63
CA LYS A 208 28.15 -16.77 21.98
C LYS A 208 29.26 -16.98 23.00
N ALA A 209 30.11 -17.97 22.73
CA ALA A 209 31.37 -18.12 23.44
C ALA A 209 32.30 -16.94 23.11
N VAL A 210 32.94 -16.41 24.16
CA VAL A 210 33.97 -15.38 24.07
C VAL A 210 35.31 -16.08 24.26
N TYR A 211 36.25 -15.83 23.36
CA TYR A 211 37.58 -16.47 23.38
C TYR A 211 38.66 -15.44 23.71
N LYS A 212 39.69 -15.88 24.42
CA LYS A 212 40.92 -15.10 24.65
C LYS A 212 41.81 -15.18 23.40
N GLY A 213 42.37 -14.06 22.96
CA GLY A 213 43.27 -14.01 21.80
C GLY A 213 42.55 -13.94 20.44
N CYS A 214 43.32 -14.00 19.36
CA CYS A 214 42.79 -13.89 18.00
C CYS A 214 42.25 -15.24 17.48
N LEU A 215 41.18 -15.19 16.66
CA LEU A 215 40.69 -16.29 15.79
C LEU A 215 40.12 -17.57 16.44
N LYS A 216 39.28 -17.49 17.49
CA LYS A 216 38.56 -18.66 18.11
C LYS A 216 39.45 -19.86 18.51
N LEU A 217 40.78 -19.74 18.40
CA LEU A 217 41.79 -20.77 18.66
C LEU A 217 42.31 -20.71 20.11
N GLY A 218 42.02 -19.62 20.83
CA GLY A 218 42.42 -19.48 22.22
C GLY A 218 41.41 -20.04 23.22
N LYS A 219 41.74 -19.97 24.51
CA LYS A 219 40.89 -20.47 25.60
C LYS A 219 39.58 -19.68 25.70
N VAL A 220 38.47 -20.37 25.95
CA VAL A 220 37.17 -19.74 26.22
C VAL A 220 37.28 -18.89 27.49
N ALA A 221 37.02 -17.59 27.35
CA ALA A 221 36.97 -16.60 28.42
C ALA A 221 35.60 -16.55 29.13
N GLY A 222 34.59 -17.19 28.55
CA GLY A 222 33.22 -17.12 29.04
C GLY A 222 32.19 -17.13 27.92
N ARG A 223 30.94 -16.84 28.28
CA ARG A 223 29.78 -16.82 27.41
C ARG A 223 29.11 -15.46 27.50
N LEU A 224 28.81 -14.83 26.36
CA LEU A 224 28.03 -13.61 26.29
C LEU A 224 26.61 -13.97 25.84
N VAL A 225 25.63 -13.65 26.68
CA VAL A 225 24.20 -13.78 26.37
C VAL A 225 23.66 -12.40 26.04
N ALA A 226 23.05 -12.26 24.87
CA ALA A 226 22.24 -11.12 24.49
C ALA A 226 20.77 -11.50 24.59
N GLN A 227 19.97 -10.69 25.28
CA GLN A 227 18.53 -10.91 25.42
C GLN A 227 17.76 -9.61 25.24
N THR A 228 16.67 -9.67 24.50
CA THR A 228 15.75 -8.55 24.26
C THR A 228 14.31 -9.02 24.39
N SER A 229 13.38 -8.07 24.42
CA SER A 229 11.95 -8.29 24.26
C SER A 229 11.51 -7.79 22.89
N GLN A 230 10.42 -8.35 22.36
CA GLN A 230 9.84 -7.82 21.13
C GLN A 230 9.45 -6.34 21.35
N PRO A 231 9.92 -5.40 20.51
CA PRO A 231 9.59 -3.99 20.66
C PRO A 231 8.12 -3.74 20.31
N SER A 232 7.56 -2.63 20.79
CA SER A 232 6.25 -2.15 20.36
C SER A 232 6.24 -1.79 18.87
N SER A 233 5.07 -1.81 18.24
CA SER A 233 4.95 -1.38 16.84
C SER A 233 5.35 0.09 16.66
N LEU A 234 5.91 0.41 15.48
CA LEU A 234 6.16 1.79 15.06
C LEU A 234 4.86 2.43 14.59
N LYS A 235 4.37 3.42 15.33
CA LYS A 235 3.10 4.10 15.05
C LYS A 235 3.35 5.32 14.18
N LEU A 236 2.81 5.31 12.96
CA LEU A 236 2.88 6.45 12.07
C LEU A 236 1.79 7.48 12.43
N PRO A 237 2.11 8.78 12.43
CA PRO A 237 1.10 9.82 12.66
C PRO A 237 0.08 9.86 11.52
N CYS A 238 -1.10 10.41 11.81
CA CYS A 238 -2.13 10.62 10.79
C CYS A 238 -1.58 11.58 9.70
N PRO A 239 -1.90 11.41 8.41
CA PRO A 239 -1.36 12.25 7.34
C PRO A 239 -1.52 13.76 7.52
N HIS A 240 -2.53 14.18 8.29
CA HIS A 240 -2.86 15.58 8.55
C HIS A 240 -2.44 16.10 9.93
N THR A 241 -1.95 15.23 10.80
CA THR A 241 -1.40 15.65 12.10
C THR A 241 0.09 15.87 11.94
N ASP A 242 0.49 17.14 11.79
CA ASP A 242 1.88 17.52 11.92
C ASP A 242 2.22 17.63 13.42
N THR A 243 2.66 16.52 14.00
CA THR A 243 3.02 16.48 15.42
C THR A 243 4.39 17.10 15.68
N GLY A 244 5.16 17.47 14.65
CA GLY A 244 6.56 17.95 14.76
C GLY A 244 7.55 16.91 15.31
N SER A 245 7.07 15.85 15.96
CA SER A 245 7.84 14.72 16.45
C SER A 245 7.85 13.57 15.45
N LEU A 246 9.04 13.07 15.11
CA LEU A 246 9.18 11.82 14.38
C LEU A 246 8.69 10.64 15.23
N PRO A 247 8.08 9.62 14.62
CA PRO A 247 7.70 8.42 15.34
C PRO A 247 8.96 7.68 15.81
N ILE A 248 9.04 7.38 17.11
CA ILE A 248 10.20 6.74 17.75
C ILE A 248 9.73 5.45 18.43
N VAL A 249 10.50 4.38 18.24
CA VAL A 249 10.40 3.13 19.00
C VAL A 249 11.78 2.79 19.54
N MET A 250 11.84 2.39 20.81
CA MET A 250 13.06 1.99 21.48
C MET A 250 13.05 0.48 21.74
N SER A 251 14.19 -0.18 21.51
CA SER A 251 14.40 -1.58 21.87
C SER A 251 15.65 -1.69 22.73
N THR A 252 15.56 -2.42 23.84
CA THR A 252 16.64 -2.58 24.81
C THR A 252 17.22 -3.99 24.72
N VAL A 253 18.51 -4.10 24.42
CA VAL A 253 19.23 -5.38 24.42
C VAL A 253 20.08 -5.48 25.68
N ASN A 254 19.75 -6.45 26.53
CA ASN A 254 20.50 -6.77 27.73
C ASN A 254 21.65 -7.72 27.41
N LEU A 255 22.88 -7.31 27.73
CA LEU A 255 24.08 -8.13 27.56
C LEU A 255 24.56 -8.64 28.91
N ARG A 256 24.71 -9.96 29.06
CA ARG A 256 25.22 -10.58 30.27
C ARG A 256 26.39 -11.51 29.96
N PHE A 257 27.51 -11.30 30.64
CA PHE A 257 28.69 -12.13 30.53
C PHE A 257 28.74 -13.15 31.68
N TYR A 258 28.97 -14.40 31.33
CA TYR A 258 29.20 -15.51 32.24
C TYR A 258 30.66 -15.95 32.09
N PRO A 259 31.54 -15.63 33.06
CA PRO A 259 32.95 -16.02 32.99
C PRO A 259 33.11 -17.54 33.00
N ALA A 260 34.16 -18.07 32.36
CA ALA A 260 34.50 -19.49 32.40
C ALA A 260 35.35 -19.86 33.62
N ALA A 261 36.05 -18.88 34.22
CA ALA A 261 36.82 -19.03 35.44
C ALA A 261 36.78 -17.75 36.30
N ASP A 262 37.06 -17.89 37.59
CA ASP A 262 37.17 -16.76 38.51
C ASP A 262 38.23 -15.76 38.04
N GLY A 263 37.89 -14.47 38.15
CA GLY A 263 38.74 -13.36 37.71
C GLY A 263 38.63 -12.99 36.23
N GLU A 264 37.89 -13.75 35.40
CA GLU A 264 37.62 -13.36 34.02
C GLU A 264 36.64 -12.18 33.96
N ARG A 265 37.02 -11.13 33.21
CA ARG A 265 36.23 -9.90 33.08
C ARG A 265 35.46 -9.89 31.75
N PRO A 266 34.30 -9.22 31.69
CA PRO A 266 33.59 -9.03 30.43
C PRO A 266 34.47 -8.32 29.39
N PRO A 267 34.35 -8.68 28.10
CA PRO A 267 35.06 -7.97 27.04
C PRO A 267 34.64 -6.50 26.98
N LYS A 268 35.57 -5.61 26.63
CA LYS A 268 35.26 -4.19 26.44
C LYS A 268 34.42 -4.01 25.18
N LEU A 269 33.29 -3.31 25.30
CA LEU A 269 32.46 -2.93 24.17
C LEU A 269 33.24 -1.95 23.29
N LYS A 270 33.43 -2.29 22.01
CA LYS A 270 34.15 -1.44 21.04
C LYS A 270 33.20 -0.72 20.08
N LEU A 271 32.21 -1.42 19.54
CA LEU A 271 31.32 -0.92 18.50
C LEU A 271 29.97 -1.62 18.60
N ILE A 272 28.89 -0.85 18.42
CA ILE A 272 27.54 -1.37 18.19
C ILE A 272 27.17 -1.05 16.75
N THR A 273 26.73 -2.06 16.00
CA THR A 273 26.16 -1.90 14.66
C THR A 273 24.73 -2.39 14.65
N TYR A 274 23.88 -1.74 13.87
CA TYR A 274 22.50 -2.13 13.67
C TYR A 274 22.18 -2.18 12.17
N LYS A 275 21.22 -3.03 11.81
CA LYS A 275 20.69 -3.14 10.45
C LYS A 275 19.17 -3.20 10.55
N LEU A 276 18.49 -2.35 9.79
CA LEU A 276 17.04 -2.39 9.63
C LEU A 276 16.73 -3.09 8.31
N HIS A 277 15.93 -4.16 8.36
CA HIS A 277 15.49 -4.90 7.19
C HIS A 277 14.00 -4.64 6.94
N SER A 278 13.63 -4.36 5.70
CA SER A 278 12.25 -4.22 5.26
C SER A 278 12.01 -5.16 4.08
N SER A 279 10.89 -5.89 4.12
CA SER A 279 10.51 -6.87 3.10
C SER A 279 9.11 -6.55 2.61
N THR A 280 8.91 -6.59 1.29
CA THR A 280 7.58 -6.46 0.67
C THR A 280 7.30 -7.73 -0.11
N PHE A 281 6.14 -8.34 0.14
CA PHE A 281 5.68 -9.53 -0.57
C PHE A 281 4.62 -9.13 -1.58
N SER A 282 4.75 -9.60 -2.82
CA SER A 282 3.73 -9.42 -3.85
C SER A 282 3.62 -10.66 -4.74
N GLY A 283 2.41 -10.89 -5.24
CA GLY A 283 2.09 -12.02 -6.10
C GLY A 283 0.98 -11.64 -7.07
N ALA A 284 0.88 -12.39 -8.17
CA ALA A 284 -0.22 -12.25 -9.11
C ALA A 284 -1.49 -13.01 -8.66
N ALA A 285 -1.33 -13.99 -7.78
CA ALA A 285 -2.42 -14.71 -7.14
C ALA A 285 -2.63 -14.21 -5.70
N PRO A 286 -3.86 -14.29 -5.16
CA PRO A 286 -4.11 -14.06 -3.75
C PRO A 286 -3.33 -15.06 -2.88
N TYR A 287 -2.82 -14.59 -1.74
CA TYR A 287 -2.18 -15.47 -0.78
C TYR A 287 -3.22 -16.34 -0.06
N GLU A 288 -2.85 -17.58 0.26
CA GLU A 288 -3.68 -18.48 1.08
C GLU A 288 -3.31 -18.42 2.58
N SER A 289 -2.16 -17.83 2.90
CA SER A 289 -1.61 -17.64 4.25
C SER A 289 -0.91 -16.28 4.34
N LEU A 290 -0.75 -15.74 5.54
CA LEU A 290 0.03 -14.51 5.73
C LEU A 290 1.51 -14.77 5.42
N PRO A 291 2.16 -13.92 4.60
CA PRO A 291 3.54 -14.16 4.21
C PRO A 291 4.48 -13.98 5.40
N THR A 292 5.51 -14.82 5.46
CA THR A 292 6.53 -14.79 6.51
C THR A 292 7.94 -14.67 5.92
N GLN A 293 8.93 -14.34 6.75
CA GLN A 293 10.32 -14.19 6.28
C GLN A 293 10.90 -15.49 5.69
N SER A 294 10.33 -16.66 5.98
CA SER A 294 10.72 -17.91 5.32
C SER A 294 10.45 -17.91 3.82
N GLU A 295 9.42 -17.19 3.38
CA GLU A 295 9.02 -17.12 1.98
C GLU A 295 9.86 -16.11 1.17
N CYS A 296 10.61 -15.21 1.83
CA CYS A 296 11.51 -14.27 1.14
C CYS A 296 12.62 -14.97 0.34
N HIS A 297 12.92 -16.25 0.62
CA HIS A 297 13.98 -17.02 -0.01
C HIS A 297 13.52 -17.96 -1.13
N VAL A 298 12.23 -18.00 -1.46
CA VAL A 298 11.77 -18.77 -2.61
C VAL A 298 12.04 -17.95 -3.87
N ASP A 299 13.16 -18.25 -4.52
CA ASP A 299 13.45 -17.80 -5.88
C ASP A 299 12.20 -17.99 -6.76
N ILE A 300 11.76 -16.91 -7.41
CA ILE A 300 10.58 -16.85 -8.29
C ILE A 300 10.80 -17.68 -9.59
N SER A 301 11.75 -18.59 -9.60
CA SER A 301 12.01 -19.54 -10.70
C SER A 301 11.28 -20.88 -10.54
N LEU A 302 10.59 -21.14 -9.42
CA LEU A 302 9.95 -22.44 -9.16
C LEU A 302 8.48 -22.35 -8.73
N LEU A 303 7.65 -21.58 -9.45
CA LEU A 303 6.23 -21.93 -9.56
C LEU A 303 6.07 -22.91 -10.73
N SER A 304 6.51 -24.16 -10.51
CA SER A 304 6.06 -25.29 -11.30
C SER A 304 4.59 -25.52 -11.00
N PHE A 305 3.74 -25.36 -12.00
CA PHE A 305 2.36 -25.79 -11.96
C PHE A 305 2.32 -27.31 -11.68
N GLY A 306 1.61 -27.68 -10.62
CA GLY A 306 1.04 -29.01 -10.43
C GLY A 306 -0.47 -28.93 -10.63
#